data_AF-A0A0J9SXB8-F1
#
_entry.id   AF-A0A0J9SXB8-F1
#
_cell.length_a   1.000
_cell.length_b   1.000
_cell.length_c   1.000
_cell.angle_alpha   90.00
_cell.angle_beta   90.00
_cell.angle_gamma   90.00
#
_symmetry.space_group_name_H-M   'P 1'
#
loop_
_entity.id
_entity.type
_entity.pdbx_description
1 polymer ?
#
loop_
_entity_poly.entity_id
_entity_poly.type
_entity_poly.pdbx_seq_one_letter_code
_entity_poly.pdbx_strand_id
1 'polypeptide(L)'
;MYYYEIFNQYPSVVKPEVNEYLDIIKNYSDPILRYIALYLIYNYKNAQKLFTGAKNYQDDLACNNLNRWLDQNKSFFTHSKKSSPNVSLWNIYIEELWKTLKSKNKEIKCPRKEYFSDTTTIPEKLGLIVDYKKYPDDYICYDPSETKDTVIKEDCQKLNKLCSECENLRVLQEKSFNSRAPHQEICLKLYRSLEISQVPESCGACPSLIRMLSFPVFVTFSGTLFIAFFLYKVI
;
A
#
# COMPACT_ATOMS: atom_id res chain seq x y z
N MET A 1 22.52 -14.47 26.49
CA MET A 1 21.24 -13.90 26.05
C MET A 1 21.26 -13.83 24.53
N TYR A 2 20.52 -14.72 23.85
CA TYR A 2 20.51 -14.76 22.39
C TYR A 2 19.62 -13.64 21.86
N TYR A 3 20.22 -12.55 21.40
CA TYR A 3 19.51 -11.38 20.85
C TYR A 3 18.53 -11.73 19.71
N TYR A 4 18.81 -12.83 18.99
CA TYR A 4 17.91 -13.38 17.98
C TYR A 4 16.53 -13.78 18.55
N GLU A 5 16.47 -14.32 19.77
CA GLU A 5 15.20 -14.72 20.39
C GLU A 5 14.40 -13.48 20.81
N ILE A 6 15.08 -12.45 21.33
CA ILE A 6 14.43 -11.24 21.86
C ILE A 6 13.73 -10.46 20.74
N PHE A 7 14.41 -10.25 19.62
CA PHE A 7 13.85 -9.44 18.54
C PHE A 7 12.80 -10.19 17.71
N ASN A 8 12.71 -11.51 17.85
CA ASN A 8 11.73 -12.36 17.17
C ASN A 8 10.60 -12.86 18.09
N GLN A 9 10.51 -12.39 19.34
CA GLN A 9 9.50 -12.86 20.31
C GLN A 9 8.08 -12.28 20.10
N TYR A 10 7.88 -11.37 19.14
CA TYR A 10 6.59 -10.77 18.73
C TYR A 10 5.48 -10.85 19.80
N PRO A 11 5.65 -10.12 20.92
CA PRO A 11 4.79 -10.31 22.08
C PRO A 11 3.35 -9.89 21.78
N SER A 12 2.39 -10.60 22.37
CA SER A 12 0.97 -10.29 22.27
C SER A 12 0.59 -8.95 22.92
N VAL A 13 1.46 -8.43 23.80
CA VAL A 13 1.33 -7.12 24.45
C VAL A 13 2.63 -6.34 24.27
N VAL A 14 2.53 -5.17 23.65
CA VAL A 14 3.67 -4.28 23.36
C VAL A 14 3.65 -2.98 24.17
N LYS A 15 2.61 -2.79 24.99
CA LYS A 15 2.47 -1.61 25.87
C LYS A 15 3.16 -1.88 27.21
N PRO A 16 3.77 -0.86 27.85
CA PRO A 16 3.65 0.59 27.59
C PRO A 16 4.65 1.22 26.59
N GLU A 17 5.62 0.46 26.10
CA GLU A 17 6.81 0.96 25.39
C GLU A 17 6.46 1.80 24.16
N VAL A 18 5.41 1.42 23.42
CA VAL A 18 5.02 2.07 22.16
C VAL A 18 4.09 3.26 22.28
N ASN A 19 3.52 3.53 23.47
CA ASN A 19 2.41 4.48 23.62
C ASN A 19 2.71 5.88 23.05
N GLU A 20 3.92 6.39 23.28
CA GLU A 20 4.38 7.72 22.82
C GLU A 20 4.47 7.86 21.29
N TYR A 21 4.43 6.75 20.57
CA TYR A 21 4.64 6.71 19.12
C TYR A 21 3.38 6.26 18.37
N LEU A 22 2.29 5.93 19.07
CA LEU A 22 1.03 5.48 18.46
C LEU A 22 0.48 6.51 17.46
N ASP A 23 0.58 7.80 17.80
CA ASP A 23 0.13 8.88 16.91
C ASP A 23 0.97 9.01 15.63
N ILE A 24 2.24 8.57 15.66
CA ILE A 24 3.11 8.56 14.49
C ILE A 24 2.74 7.37 13.61
N ILE A 25 2.68 6.17 14.18
CA ILE A 25 2.51 4.93 13.40
C ILE A 25 1.08 4.77 12.85
N LYS A 26 0.04 5.31 13.52
CA LYS A 26 -1.34 5.21 13.04
C LYS A 26 -1.56 5.83 11.66
N ASN A 27 -0.71 6.81 11.30
CA ASN A 27 -0.79 7.54 10.04
C ASN A 27 -0.04 6.84 8.89
N TYR A 28 0.58 5.68 9.12
CA TYR A 28 1.28 4.97 8.05
C TYR A 28 0.25 4.35 7.11
N SER A 29 0.40 4.57 5.81
CA SER A 29 -0.54 4.05 4.81
C SER A 29 -0.51 2.53 4.69
N ASP A 30 0.61 1.90 5.06
CA ASP A 30 0.80 0.46 4.92
C ASP A 30 0.60 -0.28 6.25
N PRO A 31 -0.31 -1.27 6.34
CA PRO A 31 -0.52 -2.02 7.57
C PRO A 31 0.71 -2.84 7.99
N ILE A 32 1.48 -3.41 7.05
CA ILE A 32 2.71 -4.15 7.34
C ILE A 32 3.74 -3.21 7.97
N LEU A 33 3.90 -2.00 7.43
CA LEU A 33 4.81 -1.01 8.02
C LEU A 33 4.34 -0.55 9.41
N ARG A 34 3.03 -0.48 9.68
CA ARG A 34 2.53 -0.21 11.06
C ARG A 34 3.03 -1.27 12.03
N TYR A 35 2.95 -2.55 11.66
CA TYR A 35 3.45 -3.65 12.50
C TYR A 35 4.97 -3.63 12.65
N ILE A 36 5.71 -3.44 11.55
CA ILE A 36 7.18 -3.34 11.61
C ILE A 36 7.60 -2.18 12.52
N ALA A 37 6.94 -1.03 12.41
CA ALA A 37 7.19 0.13 13.24
C ALA A 37 6.90 -0.14 14.73
N LEU A 38 5.77 -0.77 15.03
CA LEU A 38 5.37 -1.15 16.38
C LEU A 38 6.47 -1.99 17.06
N TYR A 39 6.93 -3.04 16.37
CA TYR A 39 7.97 -3.93 16.90
C TYR A 39 9.35 -3.28 16.90
N LEU A 40 9.67 -2.40 15.95
CA LEU A 40 10.90 -1.62 15.98
C LEU A 40 10.99 -0.79 17.26
N ILE A 41 9.92 -0.07 17.62
CA ILE A 41 9.89 0.77 18.83
C ILE A 41 10.03 -0.09 20.08
N TYR A 42 9.26 -1.18 20.17
CA TYR A 42 9.33 -2.12 21.28
C TYR A 42 10.74 -2.71 21.43
N ASN A 43 11.32 -3.22 20.35
CA ASN A 43 12.66 -3.81 20.34
C ASN A 43 13.74 -2.79 20.69
N TYR A 44 13.65 -1.57 20.14
CA TYR A 44 14.59 -0.49 20.43
C TYR A 44 14.58 -0.10 21.90
N LYS A 45 13.39 0.11 22.50
CA LYS A 45 13.27 0.51 23.91
C LYS A 45 13.73 -0.58 24.87
N ASN A 46 13.42 -1.84 24.58
CA ASN A 46 13.83 -2.96 25.44
C ASN A 46 15.34 -3.25 25.36
N ALA A 47 15.94 -3.15 24.17
CA ALA A 47 17.38 -3.35 24.00
C ALA A 47 18.22 -2.13 24.38
N GLN A 48 17.59 -0.98 24.65
CA GLN A 48 18.28 0.29 24.91
C GLN A 48 19.34 0.19 26.00
N LYS A 49 19.01 -0.47 27.12
CA LYS A 49 19.93 -0.66 28.26
C LYS A 49 21.12 -1.58 27.95
N LEU A 50 21.05 -2.30 26.84
CA LEU A 50 22.06 -3.25 26.39
C LEU A 50 22.97 -2.65 25.31
N PHE A 51 22.65 -1.45 24.82
CA PHE A 51 23.52 -0.74 23.88
C PHE A 51 24.76 -0.24 24.61
N THR A 52 25.90 -0.49 24.00
CA THR A 52 27.21 -0.01 24.50
C THR A 52 27.61 1.29 23.82
N GLY A 53 26.99 1.63 22.68
CA GLY A 53 27.31 2.81 21.89
C GLY A 53 28.62 2.68 21.12
N ALA A 54 29.22 1.48 21.16
CA ALA A 54 30.43 1.19 20.42
C ALA A 54 30.19 1.28 18.91
N LYS A 55 31.20 1.77 18.20
CA LYS A 55 31.13 1.89 16.74
C LYS A 55 31.32 0.54 16.04
N ASN A 56 31.95 -0.44 16.67
CA ASN A 56 32.22 -1.74 16.07
C ASN A 56 31.10 -2.73 16.34
N TYR A 57 30.86 -3.62 15.38
CA TYR A 57 29.75 -4.57 15.43
C TYR A 57 29.92 -5.67 16.49
N GLN A 58 31.16 -6.01 16.83
CA GLN A 58 31.50 -6.99 17.87
C GLN A 58 31.26 -6.42 19.27
N ASP A 59 31.32 -5.09 19.39
CA ASP A 59 31.34 -4.38 20.67
C ASP A 59 29.93 -3.91 21.09
N ASP A 60 28.95 -3.87 20.17
CA ASP A 60 27.53 -3.59 20.44
C ASP A 60 26.62 -4.63 19.78
N LEU A 61 26.62 -5.84 20.35
CA LEU A 61 25.89 -6.99 19.81
C LEU A 61 24.37 -6.75 19.81
N ALA A 62 23.83 -6.02 20.79
CA ALA A 62 22.41 -5.69 20.87
C ALA A 62 21.99 -4.78 19.70
N CYS A 63 22.72 -3.69 19.48
CA CYS A 63 22.45 -2.77 18.36
C CYS A 63 22.63 -3.44 17.00
N ASN A 64 23.65 -4.29 16.86
CA ASN A 64 23.90 -5.03 15.63
C ASN A 64 22.72 -5.97 15.29
N ASN A 65 22.26 -6.76 16.25
CA ASN A 65 21.12 -7.65 16.03
C ASN A 65 19.82 -6.89 15.74
N LEU A 66 19.60 -5.72 16.35
CA LEU A 66 18.46 -4.87 16.03
C LEU A 66 18.51 -4.36 14.57
N ASN A 67 19.67 -3.90 14.11
CA ASN A 67 19.85 -3.48 12.71
C ASN A 67 19.60 -4.65 11.75
N ARG A 68 20.13 -5.84 12.05
CA ARG A 68 19.91 -7.04 11.22
C ARG A 68 18.44 -7.43 11.14
N TRP A 69 17.73 -7.44 12.28
CA TRP A 69 16.29 -7.69 12.31
C TRP A 69 15.55 -6.67 11.44
N LEU A 70 15.91 -5.38 11.54
CA LEU A 70 15.26 -4.34 10.76
C LEU A 70 15.53 -4.50 9.25
N ASP A 71 16.75 -4.85 8.85
CA ASP A 71 17.11 -5.05 7.44
C ASP A 71 16.55 -6.34 6.84
N GLN A 72 16.30 -7.37 7.66
CA GLN A 72 15.52 -8.53 7.24
C GLN A 72 14.09 -8.12 6.87
N ASN A 73 13.43 -7.34 7.73
CA ASN A 73 12.10 -6.79 7.45
C ASN A 73 12.11 -5.89 6.21
N LYS A 74 13.17 -5.08 6.03
CA LYS A 74 13.38 -4.27 4.81
C LYS A 74 13.43 -5.15 3.56
N SER A 75 14.17 -6.25 3.62
CA SER A 75 14.30 -7.17 2.48
C SER A 75 12.98 -7.80 2.10
N PHE A 76 12.20 -8.27 3.08
CA PHE A 76 10.88 -8.82 2.81
C PHE A 76 9.93 -7.77 2.22
N PHE A 77 9.86 -6.59 2.84
CA PHE A 77 8.93 -5.55 2.39
C PHE A 77 9.28 -4.99 1.01
N THR A 78 10.57 -4.79 0.72
CA THR A 78 11.03 -4.14 -0.52
C THR A 78 11.38 -5.13 -1.64
N HIS A 79 11.15 -6.42 -1.45
CA HIS A 79 11.64 -7.48 -2.34
C HIS A 79 13.14 -7.36 -2.62
N SER A 80 13.92 -7.18 -1.56
CA SER A 80 15.36 -6.87 -1.64
C SER A 80 15.64 -5.66 -2.54
N LYS A 81 14.96 -4.53 -2.29
CA LYS A 81 15.01 -3.26 -3.05
C LYS A 81 14.51 -3.31 -4.49
N LYS A 82 13.93 -4.43 -4.95
CA LYS A 82 13.40 -4.54 -6.33
C LYS A 82 12.05 -3.85 -6.52
N SER A 83 11.31 -3.64 -5.43
CA SER A 83 10.07 -2.83 -5.46
C SER A 83 10.39 -1.38 -5.12
N SER A 84 10.46 -0.52 -6.15
CA SER A 84 10.73 0.92 -5.98
C SER A 84 9.70 1.61 -5.07
N PRO A 85 8.37 1.39 -5.22
CA PRO A 85 7.38 1.99 -4.33
C PRO A 85 7.58 1.60 -2.86
N ASN A 86 7.85 0.32 -2.60
CA ASN A 86 8.07 -0.16 -1.23
C ASN A 86 9.37 0.38 -0.63
N VAL A 87 10.43 0.56 -1.44
CA VAL A 87 11.66 1.24 -0.99
C VAL A 87 11.36 2.67 -0.56
N SER A 88 10.56 3.41 -1.34
CA SER A 88 10.17 4.79 -0.98
C SER A 88 9.37 4.84 0.33
N LEU A 89 8.37 3.96 0.48
CA LEU A 89 7.56 3.90 1.71
C LEU A 89 8.40 3.52 2.93
N TRP A 90 9.33 2.57 2.77
CA TRP A 90 10.27 2.20 3.82
C TRP A 90 11.09 3.40 4.31
N ASN A 91 11.65 4.16 3.36
CA ASN A 91 12.47 5.32 3.68
C ASN A 91 11.66 6.42 4.38
N ILE A 92 10.43 6.69 3.91
CA ILE A 92 9.55 7.73 4.47
C ILE A 92 9.11 7.37 5.90
N TYR A 93 8.79 6.11 6.16
CA TYR A 93 8.20 5.72 7.44
C TYR A 93 9.22 5.15 8.41
N ILE A 94 9.97 4.13 8.01
CA ILE A 94 10.81 3.34 8.93
C ILE A 94 12.15 4.02 9.21
N GLU A 95 12.82 4.56 8.18
CA GLU A 95 14.09 5.28 8.39
C GLU A 95 13.86 6.61 9.16
N GLU A 96 12.75 7.31 8.90
CA GLU A 96 12.37 8.49 9.69
C GLU A 96 11.97 8.14 11.14
N LEU A 97 11.30 7.01 11.36
CA LEU A 97 11.04 6.51 12.70
C LEU A 97 12.33 6.21 13.46
N TRP A 98 13.32 5.58 12.81
CA TRP A 98 14.62 5.36 13.43
C TRP A 98 15.29 6.67 13.85
N LYS A 99 15.27 7.69 12.99
CA LYS A 99 15.79 9.03 13.33
C LYS A 99 15.05 9.62 14.53
N THR A 100 13.73 9.46 14.59
CA THR A 100 12.88 9.93 15.69
C THR A 100 13.20 9.20 17.01
N LEU A 101 13.40 7.88 16.97
CA LEU A 101 13.83 7.10 18.13
C LEU A 101 15.19 7.60 18.65
N LYS A 102 16.14 7.80 17.72
CA LYS A 102 17.47 8.32 18.04
C LYS A 102 17.46 9.74 18.59
N SER A 103 16.57 10.62 18.11
CA SER A 103 16.50 12.02 18.56
C SER A 103 15.87 12.16 19.94
N LYS A 104 14.80 11.40 20.21
CA LYS A 104 14.11 11.39 21.51
C LYS A 104 14.93 10.70 22.61
N ASN A 105 15.77 9.74 22.24
CA ASN A 105 16.63 9.06 23.20
C ASN A 105 17.79 9.96 23.67
N LYS A 106 17.91 10.16 24.98
CA LYS A 106 19.01 10.92 25.64
C LYS A 106 20.16 10.03 26.11
N GLU A 107 19.96 8.72 26.12
CA GLU A 107 20.95 7.73 26.58
C GLU A 107 21.83 7.23 25.41
N ILE A 108 22.50 6.10 25.62
CA ILE A 108 23.30 5.41 24.61
C ILE A 108 22.41 5.02 23.43
N LYS A 109 22.86 5.40 22.23
CA LYS A 109 22.11 5.26 20.98
C LYS A 109 22.67 4.12 20.15
N CYS A 110 21.78 3.32 19.58
CA CYS A 110 22.15 2.39 18.52
C CYS A 110 22.36 3.15 17.18
N PRO A 111 23.58 3.17 16.60
CA PRO A 111 23.75 3.68 15.24
C PRO A 111 23.01 2.81 14.22
N ARG A 112 22.31 3.45 13.29
CA ARG A 112 21.75 2.77 12.12
C ARG A 112 22.90 2.30 11.23
N LYS A 113 22.91 1.02 10.88
CA LYS A 113 23.82 0.40 9.91
C LYS A 113 23.05 -0.56 9.06
N GLU A 114 23.20 -0.45 7.74
CA GLU A 114 22.57 -1.40 6.81
C GLU A 114 23.40 -2.67 6.69
N TYR A 115 22.80 -3.81 7.05
CA TYR A 115 23.26 -5.18 6.81
C TYR A 115 22.37 -5.84 5.76
N PHE A 116 22.19 -5.14 4.65
CA PHE A 116 21.20 -5.44 3.63
C PHE A 116 21.91 -5.80 2.31
N SER A 117 21.39 -6.81 1.59
CA SER A 117 21.85 -7.18 0.25
C SER A 117 20.76 -6.88 -0.79
N ASP A 118 21.05 -5.95 -1.71
CA ASP A 118 20.26 -5.70 -2.93
C ASP A 118 20.54 -6.71 -4.04
N THR A 119 21.60 -7.50 -3.91
CA THR A 119 22.03 -8.49 -4.90
C THR A 119 21.30 -9.83 -4.79
N THR A 120 20.33 -9.97 -3.87
CA THR A 120 19.59 -11.21 -3.66
C THR A 120 18.83 -11.61 -4.93
N THR A 121 19.17 -12.75 -5.53
CA THR A 121 18.43 -13.30 -6.68
C THR A 121 17.15 -13.98 -6.19
N ILE A 122 15.99 -13.58 -6.73
CA ILE A 122 14.70 -14.22 -6.42
C ILE A 122 14.41 -15.22 -7.54
N PRO A 123 14.18 -16.51 -7.25
CA PRO A 123 13.89 -17.51 -8.26
C PRO A 123 12.66 -17.13 -9.10
N GLU A 124 12.77 -17.18 -10.43
CA GLU A 124 11.70 -16.82 -11.37
C GLU A 124 10.41 -17.63 -11.16
N LYS A 125 10.53 -18.87 -10.66
CA LYS A 125 9.40 -19.74 -10.34
C LYS A 125 8.47 -19.19 -9.24
N LEU A 126 8.92 -18.23 -8.44
CA LEU A 126 8.08 -17.55 -7.45
C LEU A 126 7.14 -16.51 -8.09
N GLY A 127 7.25 -16.30 -9.40
CA GLY A 127 6.43 -15.35 -10.15
C GLY A 127 7.05 -13.95 -10.19
N LEU A 128 6.37 -13.05 -10.91
CA LEU A 128 6.75 -11.64 -10.96
C LEU A 128 6.67 -11.03 -9.56
N ILE A 129 7.58 -10.10 -9.28
CA ILE A 129 7.44 -9.19 -8.15
C ILE A 129 6.24 -8.32 -8.49
N VAL A 130 5.08 -8.72 -7.99
CA VAL A 130 3.88 -7.92 -8.14
C VAL A 130 4.00 -6.81 -7.12
N ASP A 131 4.31 -5.60 -7.58
CA ASP A 131 4.09 -4.42 -6.76
C ASP A 131 2.61 -4.44 -6.37
N TYR A 132 2.34 -4.66 -5.08
CA TYR A 132 0.98 -4.66 -4.57
C TYR A 132 0.39 -3.30 -4.88
N LYS A 133 -0.47 -3.23 -5.91
CA LYS A 133 -1.23 -2.02 -6.21
C LYS A 133 -2.06 -1.72 -4.98
N LYS A 134 -1.67 -0.64 -4.29
CA LYS A 134 -2.45 -0.12 -3.17
C LYS A 134 -3.68 0.51 -3.75
N TYR A 135 -4.75 -0.24 -3.70
CA TYR A 135 -6.07 0.29 -3.91
C TYR A 135 -6.40 1.20 -2.72
N PRO A 136 -6.85 2.43 -2.96
CA PRO A 136 -7.31 3.28 -1.88
C PRO A 136 -8.52 2.63 -1.17
N ASP A 137 -8.79 3.00 0.08
CA ASP A 137 -9.85 2.38 0.89
C ASP A 137 -11.24 2.50 0.25
N ASP A 138 -11.40 3.44 -0.68
CA ASP A 138 -12.60 3.70 -1.48
C ASP A 138 -12.59 3.02 -2.86
N TYR A 139 -11.62 2.16 -3.15
CA TYR A 139 -11.57 1.42 -4.40
C TYR A 139 -12.75 0.45 -4.51
N ILE A 140 -13.57 0.66 -5.53
CA ILE A 140 -14.70 -0.22 -5.85
C ILE A 140 -14.18 -1.42 -6.64
N CYS A 141 -14.17 -2.59 -5.99
CA CYS A 141 -13.99 -3.86 -6.68
C CYS A 141 -15.28 -4.26 -7.40
N TYR A 142 -15.24 -4.30 -8.73
CA TYR A 142 -16.31 -4.85 -9.56
C TYR A 142 -16.01 -6.32 -9.89
N ASP A 143 -17.00 -7.19 -9.72
CA ASP A 143 -16.96 -8.56 -10.22
C ASP A 143 -17.45 -8.60 -11.68
N PRO A 144 -16.58 -8.92 -12.66
CA PRO A 144 -16.96 -9.05 -14.07
C PRO A 144 -18.04 -10.08 -14.37
N SER A 145 -18.33 -10.98 -13.43
CA SER A 145 -19.34 -12.03 -13.55
C SER A 145 -20.68 -11.67 -12.90
N GLU A 146 -20.81 -10.51 -12.25
CA GLU A 146 -22.06 -10.08 -11.63
C GLU A 146 -23.13 -9.77 -12.69
N THR A 147 -24.34 -10.28 -12.46
CA THR A 147 -25.49 -10.18 -13.38
C THR A 147 -26.72 -9.51 -12.74
N LYS A 148 -26.70 -9.29 -11.42
CA LYS A 148 -27.80 -8.65 -10.70
C LYS A 148 -27.81 -7.14 -10.97
N ASP A 149 -28.84 -6.68 -11.66
CA ASP A 149 -29.06 -5.27 -12.03
C ASP A 149 -29.00 -4.31 -10.82
N THR A 150 -29.50 -4.73 -9.65
CA THR A 150 -29.46 -3.91 -8.43
C THR A 150 -28.03 -3.66 -7.96
N VAL A 151 -27.19 -4.70 -7.95
CA VAL A 151 -25.78 -4.63 -7.51
C VAL A 151 -24.98 -3.78 -8.49
N ILE A 152 -25.14 -4.01 -9.79
CA ILE A 152 -24.50 -3.24 -10.85
C ILE A 152 -24.86 -1.74 -10.73
N LYS A 153 -26.13 -1.42 -10.47
CA LYS A 153 -26.58 -0.03 -10.30
C LYS A 153 -26.01 0.63 -9.05
N GLU A 154 -26.00 -0.08 -7.91
CA GLU A 154 -25.43 0.43 -6.66
C GLU A 154 -23.93 0.73 -6.81
N ASP A 155 -23.18 -0.17 -7.44
CA ASP A 155 -21.74 0.02 -7.64
C ASP A 155 -21.46 1.15 -8.64
N CYS A 156 -22.28 1.30 -9.68
CA CYS A 156 -22.24 2.45 -10.57
C CYS A 156 -22.54 3.78 -9.86
N GLN A 157 -23.47 3.82 -8.91
CA GLN A 157 -23.75 5.02 -8.12
C GLN A 157 -22.57 5.39 -7.21
N LYS A 158 -21.98 4.41 -6.53
CA LYS A 158 -20.78 4.62 -5.71
C LYS A 158 -19.63 5.15 -6.57
N LEU A 159 -19.43 4.58 -7.76
CA LEU A 159 -18.40 5.01 -8.70
C LEU A 159 -18.61 6.44 -9.19
N ASN A 160 -19.84 6.80 -9.56
CA ASN A 160 -20.16 8.18 -9.97
C ASN A 160 -19.92 9.20 -8.86
N LYS A 161 -20.23 8.83 -7.61
CA LYS A 161 -19.97 9.69 -6.46
C LYS A 161 -18.46 9.92 -6.26
N LEU A 162 -17.67 8.84 -6.30
CA LEU A 162 -16.21 8.91 -6.22
C LEU A 162 -15.60 9.73 -7.36
N CYS A 163 -16.06 9.52 -8.59
CA CYS A 163 -15.66 10.32 -9.74
C CYS A 163 -15.90 11.82 -9.51
N SER A 164 -17.07 12.18 -8.98
CA SER A 164 -17.42 13.58 -8.68
C SER A 164 -16.55 14.17 -7.58
N GLU A 165 -16.22 13.39 -6.55
CA GLU A 165 -15.32 13.80 -5.47
C GLU A 165 -13.88 14.00 -5.98
N CYS A 166 -13.38 13.10 -6.84
CA CYS A 166 -12.08 13.23 -7.49
C CYS A 166 -11.99 14.47 -8.38
N GLU A 167 -13.02 14.80 -9.14
CA GLU A 167 -13.03 15.98 -10.01
C GLU A 167 -12.99 17.29 -9.20
N ASN A 168 -13.77 17.36 -8.12
CA ASN A 168 -13.71 18.49 -7.17
C ASN A 168 -12.32 18.63 -6.52
N LEU A 169 -11.68 17.51 -6.17
CA LEU A 169 -10.32 17.52 -5.63
C LEU A 169 -9.28 18.00 -6.65
N ARG A 170 -9.37 17.62 -7.93
CA ARG A 170 -8.48 18.14 -8.99
C ARG A 170 -8.60 19.66 -9.12
N VAL A 171 -9.82 20.20 -9.10
CA VAL A 171 -10.08 21.65 -9.14
C VAL A 171 -9.49 22.37 -7.92
N LEU A 172 -9.57 21.77 -6.72
CA LEU A 172 -8.94 22.31 -5.52
C LEU A 172 -7.40 22.23 -5.59
N GLN A 173 -6.87 21.17 -6.18
CA GLN A 173 -5.43 20.95 -6.32
C GLN A 173 -4.80 21.97 -7.29
N GLU A 174 -5.45 22.28 -8.39
CA GLU A 174 -5.04 23.36 -9.32
C GLU A 174 -5.01 24.73 -8.63
N LYS A 175 -5.99 25.03 -7.77
CA LYS A 175 -6.01 26.26 -6.95
C LYS A 175 -4.89 26.27 -5.91
N SER A 176 -4.61 25.12 -5.32
CA SER A 176 -3.61 24.90 -4.27
C SER A 176 -2.16 24.92 -4.78
N PHE A 177 -1.89 24.52 -6.02
CA PHE A 177 -0.55 24.57 -6.64
C PHE A 177 0.01 25.99 -6.71
N ASN A 178 -0.86 27.01 -6.63
CA ASN A 178 -0.48 28.42 -6.57
C ASN A 178 -0.06 28.90 -5.17
N SER A 179 -0.21 28.07 -4.13
CA SER A 179 0.22 28.41 -2.75
C SER A 179 1.26 27.40 -2.25
N ARG A 180 2.51 27.83 -2.02
CA ARG A 180 3.61 26.97 -1.56
C ARG A 180 3.63 26.88 -0.03
N ALA A 181 3.14 25.79 0.55
CA ALA A 181 3.33 25.49 1.97
C ALA A 181 4.09 24.16 2.19
N PRO A 182 4.99 24.06 3.19
CA PRO A 182 5.91 22.93 3.37
C PRO A 182 5.23 21.58 3.72
N HIS A 183 4.02 21.58 4.29
CA HIS A 183 3.28 20.34 4.58
C HIS A 183 2.77 19.64 3.29
N GLN A 184 2.56 20.39 2.20
CA GLN A 184 2.14 19.82 0.91
C GLN A 184 3.25 19.01 0.25
N GLU A 185 4.52 19.32 0.50
CA GLU A 185 5.64 18.68 -0.18
C GLU A 185 5.80 17.21 0.25
N ILE A 186 5.50 16.89 1.51
CA ILE A 186 5.52 15.52 2.04
C ILE A 186 4.36 14.70 1.47
N CYS A 187 3.15 15.27 1.42
CA CYS A 187 2.00 14.64 0.77
C CYS A 187 2.23 14.40 -0.74
N LEU A 188 2.82 15.35 -1.45
CA LEU A 188 3.19 15.20 -2.86
C LEU A 188 4.24 14.10 -3.09
N LYS A 189 5.23 13.99 -2.19
CA LYS A 189 6.25 12.93 -2.24
C LYS A 189 5.63 11.55 -2.01
N LEU A 190 4.75 11.42 -1.02
CA LEU A 190 3.96 10.20 -0.78
C LEU A 190 3.11 9.83 -2.00
N TYR A 191 2.37 10.79 -2.55
CA TYR A 191 1.51 10.59 -3.72
C TYR A 191 2.29 10.14 -4.96
N ARG A 192 3.44 10.77 -5.24
CA ARG A 192 4.33 10.36 -6.33
C ARG A 192 4.98 9.00 -6.10
N SER A 193 5.36 8.68 -4.86
CA SER A 193 5.99 7.41 -4.51
C SER A 193 5.05 6.21 -4.52
N LEU A 194 3.75 6.46 -4.33
CA LEU A 194 2.73 5.42 -4.33
C LEU A 194 2.35 4.94 -5.73
N GLU A 195 2.94 5.51 -6.80
CA GLU A 195 2.52 5.26 -8.19
C GLU A 195 1.00 5.14 -8.30
N ILE A 196 0.26 6.13 -7.75
CA ILE A 196 -1.16 6.31 -8.09
C ILE A 196 -1.18 6.77 -9.54
N SER A 197 -0.82 5.84 -10.42
CA SER A 197 -0.65 5.99 -11.85
C SER A 197 -2.00 5.93 -12.54
N GLN A 198 -3.09 5.72 -11.80
CA GLN A 198 -4.44 5.74 -12.33
C GLN A 198 -5.39 6.37 -11.31
N VAL A 199 -5.38 7.70 -11.22
CA VAL A 199 -6.68 8.38 -11.26
C VAL A 199 -7.33 7.86 -12.55
N PRO A 200 -8.51 7.22 -12.52
CA PRO A 200 -9.09 6.65 -13.74
C PRO A 200 -9.06 7.73 -14.83
N GLU A 201 -8.31 7.47 -15.91
CA GLU A 201 -8.05 8.46 -16.98
C GLU A 201 -9.35 8.93 -17.64
N SER A 202 -10.42 8.15 -17.50
CA SER A 202 -11.78 8.65 -17.62
C SER A 202 -12.70 7.79 -16.78
N CYS A 203 -13.69 8.41 -16.15
CA CYS A 203 -14.87 7.69 -15.70
C CYS A 203 -15.63 7.26 -16.96
N GLY A 204 -15.38 6.04 -17.43
CA GLY A 204 -16.11 5.45 -18.54
C GLY A 204 -17.60 5.39 -18.21
N ALA A 205 -18.44 5.58 -19.23
CA ALA A 205 -19.89 5.47 -19.06
C ALA A 205 -20.27 4.07 -18.54
N CYS A 206 -21.06 4.02 -17.45
CA CYS A 206 -21.58 2.78 -16.91
C CYS A 206 -22.23 1.92 -18.02
N PRO A 207 -21.89 0.63 -18.14
CA PRO A 207 -22.50 -0.24 -19.14
C PRO A 207 -24.01 -0.29 -18.88
N SER A 208 -24.80 0.21 -19.84
CA SER A 208 -26.24 0.15 -19.74
C SER A 208 -26.72 -1.28 -20.03
N LEU A 209 -27.51 -1.85 -19.11
CA LEU A 209 -28.19 -3.15 -19.35
C LEU A 209 -29.07 -3.10 -20.61
N ILE A 210 -29.49 -1.90 -21.02
CA ILE A 210 -30.22 -1.62 -22.26
C ILE A 210 -29.42 -2.07 -23.49
N ARG A 211 -28.09 -1.89 -23.52
CA ARG A 211 -27.25 -2.39 -24.64
C ARG A 211 -27.10 -3.91 -24.64
N MET A 212 -27.13 -4.53 -23.46
CA MET A 212 -26.98 -5.98 -23.32
C MET A 212 -28.24 -6.76 -23.74
N LEU A 213 -29.43 -6.18 -23.53
CA LEU A 213 -30.71 -6.80 -23.87
C LEU A 213 -31.23 -6.43 -25.27
N SER A 214 -30.91 -5.25 -25.80
CA SER A 214 -31.44 -4.81 -27.10
C SER A 214 -30.91 -5.63 -28.28
N PHE A 215 -29.65 -6.05 -28.22
CA PHE A 215 -29.03 -6.85 -29.28
C PHE A 215 -29.64 -8.25 -29.43
N PRO A 216 -29.76 -9.08 -28.37
CA PRO A 216 -30.40 -10.38 -28.48
C PRO A 216 -31.90 -10.28 -28.83
N VAL A 217 -32.63 -9.28 -28.32
CA VAL A 217 -34.05 -9.09 -28.67
C VAL A 217 -34.22 -8.75 -30.15
N PHE A 218 -33.39 -7.85 -30.69
CA PHE A 218 -33.43 -7.49 -32.11
C PHE A 218 -33.04 -8.65 -33.03
N VAL A 219 -32.01 -9.42 -32.66
CA VAL A 219 -31.57 -10.60 -33.40
C VAL A 219 -32.66 -11.67 -33.40
N THR A 220 -33.29 -11.92 -32.25
CA THR A 220 -34.38 -12.90 -32.15
C THR A 220 -35.59 -12.46 -32.98
N PHE A 221 -36.02 -11.20 -32.84
CA PHE A 221 -37.17 -10.68 -33.60
C PHE A 221 -36.92 -10.71 -35.11
N SER A 222 -35.74 -10.25 -35.56
CA SER A 222 -35.36 -10.24 -36.97
C SER A 222 -35.19 -11.65 -37.54
N GLY A 223 -34.58 -12.56 -36.78
CA GLY A 223 -34.43 -13.96 -37.18
C GLY A 223 -35.79 -14.66 -37.31
N THR A 224 -36.72 -14.40 -36.39
CA THR A 224 -38.08 -14.96 -36.45
C THR A 224 -38.85 -14.42 -37.66
N LEU A 225 -38.77 -13.12 -37.93
CA LEU A 225 -39.38 -12.50 -39.11
C LEU A 225 -38.79 -13.02 -40.42
N PHE A 226 -37.48 -13.20 -40.47
CA PHE A 226 -36.78 -13.76 -41.61
C PHE A 226 -37.26 -15.19 -41.89
N ILE A 227 -37.26 -16.07 -40.88
CA ILE A 227 -37.73 -17.45 -41.01
C ILE A 227 -39.21 -17.49 -41.41
N ALA A 228 -40.06 -16.66 -40.76
CA ALA A 228 -41.48 -16.58 -41.09
C ALA A 228 -41.71 -16.12 -42.54
N PHE A 229 -40.92 -15.18 -43.05
CA PHE A 229 -41.01 -14.71 -44.44
C PHE A 229 -40.67 -15.82 -45.45
N PHE A 230 -39.70 -16.68 -45.14
CA PHE A 230 -39.36 -17.82 -46.00
C PHE A 230 -40.35 -18.98 -45.88
N LEU A 231 -40.89 -19.26 -44.69
CA LEU A 231 -41.91 -20.29 -44.50
C LEU A 231 -43.27 -19.90 -45.11
N TYR A 232 -43.62 -18.61 -45.10
CA TYR A 232 -44.86 -18.12 -45.71
C TYR A 232 -44.82 -18.11 -47.25
N LYS A 233 -43.63 -18.26 -47.85
CA LYS A 233 -43.44 -18.30 -49.31
C LYS A 233 -43.42 -19.72 -49.90
N VAL A 234 -43.59 -20.74 -49.07
CA VAL A 234 -43.53 -22.18 -49.44
C VAL A 234 -44.91 -22.87 -49.37
N ILE A 235 -45.98 -22.10 -49.14
CA ILE A 235 -47.39 -22.51 -49.34
C ILE A 235 -47.98 -21.66 -50.45
#